data_AF-A0AAD8YK94-F1
#
_entry.id   AF-A0AAD8YK94-F1
#
_cell.length_a   1.000
_cell.length_b   1.000
_cell.length_c   1.000
_cell.angle_alpha   90.00
_cell.angle_beta   90.00
_cell.angle_gamma   90.00
#
_symmetry.space_group_name_H-M   'P 1'
#
loop_
_entity.id
_entity.type
_entity.pdbx_description
1 polymer ?
#
loop_
_entity_poly.entity_id
_entity_poly.type
_entity_poly.pdbx_seq_one_letter_code
_entity_poly.pdbx_strand_id
1 'polypeptide(L)'
;MSPDSFVQLSMQLAHYRLYGKIVSQYEPVLTKGFYHGRTEAMRTATEKAATFCKTWMNSSATDEKKLNSLREATVYHSSGIKDALTGKGIERHLFALKCIADKNKIATPDFFSSKAYGSSTTRFYPHPTVATLL
;
A
#
# COMPACT_ATOMS: atom_id res chain seq x y z
N MET A 1 -11.80 -14.32 1.04
CA MET A 1 -11.46 -12.89 1.22
C MET A 1 -10.77 -12.76 2.56
N SER A 2 -9.54 -12.25 2.62
CA SER A 2 -8.83 -12.05 3.89
C SER A 2 -9.52 -10.96 4.72
N PRO A 3 -9.73 -11.14 6.03
CA PRO A 3 -10.28 -10.10 6.91
C PRO A 3 -9.46 -8.82 6.89
N ASP A 4 -8.13 -8.94 6.88
CA ASP A 4 -7.20 -7.83 6.81
C ASP A 4 -7.39 -7.02 5.51
N SER A 5 -7.37 -7.69 4.36
CA SER A 5 -7.55 -7.02 3.06
C SER A 5 -8.91 -6.34 2.95
N PHE A 6 -9.96 -6.94 3.53
CA PHE A 6 -11.28 -6.32 3.59
C PHE A 6 -11.28 -5.02 4.40
N VAL A 7 -10.63 -5.01 5.57
CA VAL A 7 -10.51 -3.82 6.43
C VAL A 7 -9.67 -2.74 5.76
N GLN A 8 -8.52 -3.08 5.17
CA GLN A 8 -7.66 -2.13 4.46
C GLN A 8 -8.40 -1.43 3.29
N LEU A 9 -9.13 -2.19 2.50
CA LEU A 9 -9.92 -1.65 1.39
C LEU A 9 -11.13 -0.84 1.86
N SER A 10 -11.77 -1.24 2.96
CA SER A 10 -12.87 -0.48 3.55
C SER A 10 -12.42 0.90 4.02
N MET A 11 -11.20 1.00 4.57
CA MET A 11 -10.62 2.30 4.94
C MET A 11 -10.31 3.16 3.72
N GLN A 12 -9.78 2.58 2.64
CA GLN A 12 -9.63 3.31 1.38
C GLN A 12 -10.96 3.81 0.83
N LEU A 13 -12.01 2.98 0.86
CA LEU A 13 -13.33 3.37 0.42
C LEU A 13 -13.91 4.50 1.29
N ALA A 14 -13.76 4.41 2.61
CA ALA A 14 -14.19 5.46 3.52
C ALA A 14 -13.48 6.79 3.23
N HIS A 15 -12.16 6.75 3.03
CA HIS A 15 -11.39 7.92 2.62
C HIS A 15 -11.86 8.47 1.26
N TYR A 16 -12.02 7.59 0.26
CA TYR A 16 -12.49 7.96 -1.07
C TYR A 16 -13.89 8.59 -1.03
N ARG A 17 -14.79 8.08 -0.20
CA ARG A 17 -16.13 8.64 0.00
C ARG A 17 -16.11 10.05 0.59
N LEU A 18 -15.18 10.33 1.51
CA LEU A 18 -15.07 11.65 2.15
C LEU A 18 -14.36 12.68 1.25
N TYR A 19 -13.34 12.26 0.50
CA TYR A 19 -12.42 13.19 -0.15
C TYR A 19 -12.31 13.04 -1.68
N GLY A 20 -13.02 12.09 -2.28
CA GLY A 20 -13.04 11.85 -3.72
C GLY A 20 -11.72 11.36 -4.32
N LYS A 21 -10.75 10.94 -3.48
CA LYS A 21 -9.42 10.53 -3.93
C LYS A 21 -8.88 9.35 -3.12
N ILE A 22 -8.11 8.49 -3.80
CA ILE A 22 -7.28 7.45 -3.19
C ILE A 22 -6.01 8.10 -2.62
N VAL A 23 -5.49 7.55 -1.53
CA VAL A 23 -4.26 8.02 -0.87
C VAL A 23 -3.27 6.89 -0.67
N SER A 24 -1.98 7.22 -0.65
CA SER A 24 -0.88 6.28 -0.39
C SER A 24 -0.89 5.80 1.06
N GLN A 25 -1.79 4.86 1.36
CA GLN A 25 -1.90 4.25 2.67
C GLN A 25 -0.75 3.28 2.90
N TYR A 26 -0.11 3.42 4.06
CA TYR A 26 0.98 2.57 4.50
C TYR A 26 0.45 1.46 5.39
N GLU A 27 0.78 0.23 5.04
CA GLU A 27 0.51 -0.95 5.85
C GLU A 27 1.82 -1.68 6.16
N PRO A 28 2.22 -1.79 7.44
CA PRO A 28 3.40 -2.53 7.81
C PRO A 28 3.15 -4.04 7.73
N VAL A 29 4.03 -4.76 7.04
CA VAL A 29 4.01 -6.22 6.91
C VAL A 29 5.24 -6.80 7.60
N LEU A 30 5.02 -7.69 8.57
CA LEU A 30 6.10 -8.29 9.36
C LEU A 30 6.90 -9.32 8.55
N THR A 31 8.21 -9.12 8.39
CA THR A 31 9.07 -10.04 7.62
C THR A 31 9.74 -11.09 8.52
N LYS A 32 9.00 -11.65 9.50
CA LYS A 32 9.51 -12.57 10.53
C LYS A 32 10.12 -13.88 9.99
N GLY A 33 9.89 -14.19 8.71
CA GLY A 33 10.52 -15.34 8.03
C GLY A 33 12.02 -15.15 7.76
N PHE A 34 12.55 -13.93 7.89
CA PHE A 34 13.96 -13.62 7.69
C PHE A 34 14.69 -13.40 9.02
N TYR A 35 15.99 -13.75 9.07
CA TYR A 35 16.86 -13.43 10.20
C TYR A 35 16.93 -11.91 10.39
N HIS A 36 16.68 -11.43 11.62
CA HIS A 36 16.50 -10.01 11.95
C HIS A 36 15.40 -9.28 11.17
N GLY A 37 14.41 -10.01 10.63
CA GLY A 37 13.27 -9.41 9.96
C GLY A 37 12.49 -8.42 10.83
N ARG A 38 12.22 -7.24 10.28
CA ARG A 38 11.39 -6.19 10.89
C ARG A 38 10.10 -6.06 10.08
N THR A 39 9.99 -5.02 9.26
CA THR A 39 8.82 -4.73 8.45
C THR A 39 9.18 -4.36 7.02
N GLU A 40 8.39 -4.85 6.07
CA GLU A 40 8.19 -4.29 4.74
C GLU A 40 6.90 -3.45 4.73
N ALA A 41 6.65 -2.70 3.67
CA ALA A 41 5.46 -1.89 3.50
C ALA A 41 4.62 -2.36 2.32
N MET A 42 3.34 -2.65 2.57
CA MET A 42 2.32 -2.78 1.54
C MET A 42 1.63 -1.44 1.34
N ARG A 43 1.36 -1.09 0.08
CA ARG A 43 0.62 0.12 -0.29
C ARG A 43 -0.75 -0.30 -0.80
N THR A 44 -1.81 0.00 -0.04
CA THR A 44 -3.20 -0.31 -0.42
C THR A 44 -3.67 0.49 -1.65
N ALA A 45 -2.97 1.59 -1.97
CA ALA A 45 -3.23 2.49 -3.10
C ALA A 45 -2.89 1.85 -4.46
N THR A 46 -3.67 0.85 -4.85
CA THR A 46 -3.50 0.07 -6.08
C THR A 46 -4.56 0.43 -7.10
N GLU A 47 -4.34 0.10 -8.37
CA GLU A 47 -5.35 0.27 -9.42
C GLU A 47 -6.63 -0.53 -9.12
N LYS A 48 -6.50 -1.71 -8.52
CA LYS A 48 -7.63 -2.54 -8.10
C LYS A 48 -8.42 -1.89 -6.96
N ALA A 49 -7.74 -1.30 -5.97
CA ALA A 49 -8.40 -0.53 -4.91
C ALA A 49 -9.11 0.72 -5.46
N ALA A 50 -8.49 1.43 -6.41
CA ALA A 50 -9.11 2.58 -7.07
C ALA A 50 -10.35 2.19 -7.88
N THR A 51 -10.27 1.09 -8.64
CA THR A 51 -11.40 0.54 -9.40
C THR A 51 -12.54 0.13 -8.48
N PHE A 52 -12.23 -0.55 -7.38
CA PHE A 52 -13.20 -0.89 -6.34
C PHE A 52 -13.90 0.35 -5.78
N CYS A 53 -13.15 1.37 -5.34
CA CYS A 53 -13.74 2.58 -4.75
C CYS A 53 -14.65 3.33 -5.75
N LYS A 54 -14.19 3.47 -7.00
CA LYS A 54 -14.99 4.08 -8.08
C LYS A 54 -16.27 3.29 -8.37
N THR A 55 -16.17 1.96 -8.44
CA THR A 55 -17.31 1.08 -8.72
C THR A 55 -18.31 1.10 -7.57
N TRP A 56 -17.83 1.07 -6.33
CA TRP A 56 -18.68 1.07 -5.14
C TRP A 56 -19.49 2.37 -5.00
N MET A 57 -18.87 3.50 -5.32
CA MET A 57 -19.51 4.83 -5.28
C MET A 57 -20.40 5.13 -6.48
N ASN A 58 -20.40 4.29 -7.52
CA ASN A 58 -21.24 4.48 -8.70
C ASN A 58 -22.68 3.99 -8.42
N SER A 59 -23.65 4.90 -8.48
CA SER A 59 -25.08 4.59 -8.29
C SER A 59 -25.65 3.67 -9.36
N SER A 60 -25.05 3.63 -10.55
CA SER A 60 -25.45 2.76 -11.66
C SER A 60 -24.77 1.39 -11.64
N ALA A 61 -23.85 1.13 -10.72
CA ALA A 61 -23.21 -0.19 -10.58
C ALA A 61 -24.12 -1.15 -9.81
N THR A 62 -24.32 -2.35 -10.35
CA THR A 62 -25.04 -3.43 -9.68
C THR A 62 -24.27 -3.93 -8.46
N ASP A 63 -24.98 -4.51 -7.49
CA ASP A 63 -24.36 -5.09 -6.29
C ASP A 63 -23.36 -6.19 -6.65
N GLU A 64 -23.63 -6.96 -7.70
CA GLU A 64 -22.70 -7.96 -8.23
C GLU A 64 -21.39 -7.32 -8.73
N LYS A 65 -21.46 -6.22 -9.49
CA LYS A 65 -20.26 -5.51 -9.96
C LYS A 65 -19.46 -4.93 -8.79
N LYS A 66 -20.14 -4.36 -7.80
CA LYS A 66 -19.51 -3.86 -6.57
C LYS A 66 -18.79 -4.98 -5.83
N LEU A 67 -19.45 -6.12 -5.63
CA LEU A 67 -18.89 -7.27 -4.93
C LEU A 67 -17.72 -7.90 -5.69
N ASN A 68 -17.80 -8.01 -7.01
CA ASN A 68 -16.70 -8.55 -7.83
C ASN A 68 -15.47 -7.63 -7.80
N SER A 69 -15.67 -6.30 -7.88
CA SER A 69 -14.57 -5.35 -7.75
C SER A 69 -13.89 -5.41 -6.37
N LEU A 70 -14.66 -5.60 -5.30
CA LEU A 70 -14.14 -5.84 -3.95
C LEU A 70 -13.31 -7.12 -3.90
N ARG A 71 -13.84 -8.23 -4.45
CA ARG A 71 -13.12 -9.52 -4.48
C ARG A 71 -11.78 -9.39 -5.20
N GLU A 72 -11.76 -8.79 -6.38
CA GLU A 72 -10.51 -8.55 -7.13
C GLU A 72 -9.50 -7.73 -6.32
N ALA A 73 -9.95 -6.62 -5.72
CA ALA A 73 -9.09 -5.78 -4.90
C ALA A 73 -8.53 -6.54 -3.69
N THR A 74 -9.34 -7.40 -3.05
CA THR A 74 -8.88 -8.19 -1.89
C THR A 74 -7.86 -9.25 -2.29
N VAL A 75 -8.04 -9.90 -3.44
CA VAL A 75 -7.09 -10.90 -3.96
C VAL A 75 -5.75 -10.23 -4.27
N TYR A 76 -5.78 -9.07 -4.93
CA TYR A 76 -4.56 -8.32 -5.23
C TYR A 76 -3.85 -7.87 -3.96
N HIS A 77 -4.59 -7.32 -2.99
CA HIS A 77 -4.03 -6.91 -1.70
C HIS A 77 -3.37 -8.09 -0.98
N SER A 78 -4.07 -9.21 -0.86
CA SER A 78 -3.54 -10.43 -0.24
C SER A 78 -2.28 -10.95 -0.96
N SER A 79 -2.18 -10.79 -2.28
CA SER A 79 -0.95 -11.12 -3.02
C SER A 79 0.19 -10.19 -2.64
N GLY A 80 -0.04 -8.87 -2.60
CA GLY A 80 0.98 -7.90 -2.20
C GLY A 80 1.48 -8.11 -0.77
N ILE A 81 0.59 -8.52 0.15
CA ILE A 81 1.01 -8.95 1.50
C ILE A 81 1.95 -10.16 1.43
N LYS A 82 1.64 -11.18 0.62
CA LYS A 82 2.53 -12.35 0.46
C LYS A 82 3.88 -11.98 -0.15
N ASP A 83 3.89 -11.07 -1.11
CA ASP A 83 5.13 -10.57 -1.71
C ASP A 83 5.97 -9.84 -0.66
N ALA A 84 5.37 -8.95 0.14
CA ALA A 84 6.04 -8.26 1.24
C ALA A 84 6.57 -9.26 2.30
N LEU A 85 5.77 -10.25 2.70
CA LEU A 85 6.17 -11.31 3.65
C LEU A 85 7.37 -12.11 3.17
N THR A 86 7.49 -12.31 1.84
CA THR A 86 8.55 -13.12 1.20
C THR A 86 9.69 -12.28 0.65
N GLY A 87 9.81 -11.01 1.06
CA GLY A 87 10.94 -10.15 0.70
C GLY A 87 10.92 -9.66 -0.76
N LYS A 88 9.76 -9.74 -1.42
CA LYS A 88 9.53 -9.25 -2.79
C LYS A 88 8.91 -7.85 -2.80
N GLY A 89 8.83 -7.20 -1.64
CA GLY A 89 8.42 -5.80 -1.53
C GLY A 89 9.47 -4.84 -2.10
N ILE A 90 8.99 -3.67 -2.54
CA ILE A 90 9.82 -2.65 -3.19
C ILE A 90 10.27 -1.55 -2.20
N GLU A 91 9.51 -1.27 -1.15
CA GLU A 91 9.70 -0.06 -0.36
C GLU A 91 10.99 -0.12 0.46
N ARG A 92 11.27 -1.22 1.16
CA ARG A 92 12.55 -1.39 1.87
C ARG A 92 13.73 -1.56 0.92
N HIS A 93 13.50 -2.14 -0.25
CA HIS A 93 14.55 -2.24 -1.27
C HIS A 93 14.97 -0.85 -1.77
N LEU A 94 14.02 0.01 -2.16
CA LEU A 94 14.32 1.38 -2.57
C LEU A 94 14.97 2.20 -1.43
N PHE A 95 14.51 2.02 -0.20
CA PHE A 95 15.13 2.65 0.96
C PHE A 95 16.58 2.20 1.15
N ALA A 96 16.86 0.91 1.05
CA ALA A 96 18.22 0.37 1.14
C ALA A 96 19.13 0.94 0.05
N LEU A 97 18.66 1.02 -1.20
CA LEU A 97 19.42 1.63 -2.31
C LEU A 97 19.78 3.09 -2.01
N LYS A 98 18.84 3.87 -1.46
CA LYS A 98 19.10 5.25 -1.04
C LYS A 98 20.15 5.31 0.06
N CYS A 99 20.02 4.51 1.12
CA CYS A 99 21.00 4.46 2.21
C CYS A 99 22.40 4.03 1.73
N ILE A 100 22.48 3.08 0.79
CA ILE A 100 23.75 2.63 0.20
C ILE A 100 24.39 3.76 -0.60
N ALA A 101 23.63 4.47 -1.43
CA ALA A 101 24.15 5.61 -2.18
C ALA A 101 24.72 6.68 -1.23
N ASP A 102 23.95 7.06 -0.20
CA ASP A 102 24.34 8.06 0.80
C ASP A 102 25.61 7.62 1.55
N LYS A 103 25.67 6.36 2.00
CA LYS A 103 26.83 5.80 2.72
C LYS A 103 28.11 5.79 1.86
N ASN A 104 27.96 5.52 0.57
CA ASN A 104 29.09 5.45 -0.37
C ASN A 104 29.39 6.79 -1.05
N LYS A 105 28.71 7.88 -0.68
CA LYS A 105 28.82 9.20 -1.31
C LYS A 105 28.59 9.15 -2.82
N ILE A 106 27.75 8.23 -3.27
CA ILE A 106 27.29 8.14 -4.65
C ILE A 106 26.15 9.13 -4.80
N ALA A 107 26.14 9.92 -5.87
CA ALA A 107 25.04 10.81 -6.17
C ALA A 107 23.73 10.03 -6.21
N THR A 108 22.76 10.43 -5.37
CA THR A 108 21.46 9.79 -5.32
C THR A 108 20.77 9.95 -6.68
N PRO A 109 20.26 8.88 -7.31
CA PRO A 109 19.57 9.01 -8.58
C PRO A 109 18.38 9.98 -8.52
N ASP A 110 18.15 10.74 -9.59
CA ASP A 110 17.05 11.71 -9.72
C ASP A 110 15.67 11.10 -9.46
N PHE A 111 15.54 9.78 -9.61
CA PHE A 111 14.36 9.03 -9.19
C PHE A 111 13.91 9.38 -7.75
N PHE A 112 14.83 9.48 -6.80
CA PHE A 112 14.52 9.72 -5.38
C PHE A 112 14.16 11.18 -5.08
N SER A 113 14.52 12.12 -5.95
CA SER A 113 14.10 13.54 -5.87
C SER A 113 12.84 13.81 -6.69
N SER A 114 12.34 12.82 -7.44
CA SER A 114 11.14 12.96 -8.25
C SER A 114 9.89 13.23 -7.41
N LYS A 115 8.96 14.02 -7.99
CA LYS A 115 7.65 14.28 -7.40
C LYS A 115 6.85 12.99 -7.18
N ALA A 116 7.03 11.99 -8.04
CA ALA A 116 6.35 10.70 -7.95
C ALA A 116 6.77 9.95 -6.69
N TYR A 117 8.08 9.79 -6.47
CA TYR A 117 8.61 9.17 -5.25
C TYR A 117 8.21 9.97 -4.00
N GLY A 118 8.35 11.29 -4.03
CA GLY A 118 7.91 12.13 -2.92
C GLY A 118 6.41 11.97 -2.60
N SER A 119 5.56 11.82 -3.61
CA SER A 119 4.11 11.65 -3.42
C SER A 119 3.73 10.28 -2.84
N SER A 120 4.47 9.22 -3.18
CA SER A 120 4.25 7.89 -2.61
C SER A 120 4.71 7.79 -1.15
N THR A 121 5.71 8.60 -0.76
CA THR A 121 6.34 8.56 0.57
C THR A 121 5.94 9.67 1.55
N THR A 122 5.10 10.66 1.19
CA THR A 122 4.72 11.76 2.12
C THR A 122 3.23 11.88 2.42
N ARG A 123 2.34 11.35 1.57
CA ARG A 123 0.88 11.38 1.80
C ARG A 123 0.41 10.15 2.58
N PHE A 124 0.87 10.03 3.82
CA PHE A 124 0.46 8.97 4.72
C PHE A 124 -0.91 9.25 5.34
N TYR A 125 -1.82 8.29 5.22
CA TYR A 125 -2.86 8.09 6.22
C TYR A 125 -2.36 6.98 7.15
N PRO A 126 -1.77 7.29 8.32
CA PRO A 126 -1.26 6.26 9.22
C PRO A 126 -2.42 5.46 9.81
N HIS A 127 -2.35 4.13 9.73
CA HIS A 127 -3.29 3.27 10.44
C HIS A 127 -2.89 3.14 11.92
N PRO A 128 -3.78 3.46 12.89
CA PRO A 128 -3.41 3.51 14.30
C PRO A 128 -3.12 2.14 14.94
N THR A 129 -3.43 1.01 14.30
CA THR A 129 -3.21 -0.31 14.94
C THR A 129 -1.75 -0.78 14.93
N VAL A 130 -0.83 -0.07 14.26
CA VAL A 130 0.60 -0.44 14.25
C VAL A 130 1.55 0.76 14.42
N ALA A 131 1.03 1.99 14.55
CA ALA A 131 1.88 3.18 14.74
C ALA A 131 2.49 3.29 16.15
N THR A 132 2.07 2.46 17.12
CA THR A 132 2.53 2.53 18.52
C THR A 132 3.73 1.61 18.83
N LEU A 133 4.31 0.92 17.84
CA LEU A 133 5.41 -0.05 18.07
C LEU A 133 6.59 0.06 17.09
N LEU A 134 6.79 1.23 16.48
CA LEU A 134 8.05 1.57 15.81
C LEU A 134 8.69 2.81 16.43
#